data_AF-A0A4P6MRJ5-F1
#
_entry.id   AF-A0A4P6MRJ5-F1
#
_cell.length_a   1.000
_cell.length_b   1.000
_cell.length_c   1.000
_cell.angle_alpha   90.00
_cell.angle_beta   90.00
_cell.angle_gamma   90.00
#
_symmetry.space_group_name_H-M   'P 1'
#
loop_
_entity.id
_entity.type
_entity.pdbx_description
1 polymer ?
#
loop_
_entity_poly.entity_id
_entity_poly.type
_entity_poly.pdbx_seq_one_letter_code
_entity_poly.pdbx_strand_id
1 'polypeptide(L)'
;MQDFEITPQGDGEYVVRVATDEGTTTMRLSLVEAESSSDGRLGDDEATARATITYLLEHQGAEDLPQLVDIEEVVAAYPAAVERILSLSA
;
A
#
# COMPACT_ATOMS: atom_id res chain seq x y z
N MET A 1 11.75 -9.17 7.05
CA MET A 1 10.93 -8.62 5.94
C MET A 1 9.81 -9.60 5.74
N GLN A 2 8.56 -9.20 5.93
CA GLN A 2 7.43 -10.08 5.69
C GLN A 2 7.26 -10.24 4.18
N ASP A 3 7.14 -11.49 3.72
CA ASP A 3 6.88 -11.78 2.31
C ASP A 3 5.40 -11.52 2.02
N PHE A 4 5.14 -10.75 0.96
CA PHE A 4 3.79 -10.45 0.51
C PHE A 4 3.64 -10.57 -1.01
N GLU A 5 2.44 -10.95 -1.42
CA GLU A 5 2.01 -11.03 -2.80
C GLU A 5 0.97 -9.95 -3.08
N ILE A 6 1.07 -9.33 -4.26
CA ILE A 6 0.10 -8.34 -4.74
C ILE A 6 -0.54 -8.90 -6.00
N THR A 7 -1.86 -8.78 -6.11
CA THR A 7 -2.63 -9.18 -7.29
C THR A 7 -3.52 -8.03 -7.74
N PRO A 8 -3.32 -7.48 -8.95
CA PRO A 8 -4.18 -6.42 -9.47
C PRO A 8 -5.61 -6.93 -9.67
N GLN A 9 -6.59 -6.11 -9.32
CA GLN A 9 -8.02 -6.37 -9.57
C GLN A 9 -8.56 -5.54 -10.75
N GLY A 10 -7.87 -4.44 -11.09
CA GLY A 10 -8.30 -3.47 -12.10
C GLY A 10 -8.51 -2.10 -11.48
N ASP A 11 -8.46 -1.04 -12.30
CA ASP A 11 -8.81 0.33 -11.89
C ASP A 11 -8.08 0.82 -10.63
N GLY A 12 -6.77 0.51 -10.49
CA GLY A 12 -5.97 0.91 -9.33
C GLY A 12 -6.26 0.15 -8.04
N GLU A 13 -7.10 -0.90 -8.08
CA GLU A 13 -7.36 -1.78 -6.94
C GLU A 13 -6.46 -3.02 -6.94
N TYR A 14 -6.00 -3.40 -5.75
CA TYR A 14 -5.11 -4.52 -5.52
C TYR A 14 -5.57 -5.36 -4.34
N VAL A 15 -5.38 -6.68 -4.45
CA VAL A 15 -5.46 -7.60 -3.31
C VAL A 15 -4.05 -7.94 -2.87
N VAL A 16 -3.80 -7.78 -1.58
CA VAL A 16 -2.51 -7.99 -0.96
C VAL A 16 -2.63 -9.14 0.04
N ARG A 17 -1.71 -10.09 -0.06
CA ARG A 17 -1.61 -11.23 0.85
C ARG A 17 -0.25 -11.20 1.51
N VAL A 18 -0.24 -11.11 2.83
CA VAL A 18 0.99 -11.06 3.63
C VAL A 18 1.09 -12.35 4.44
N ALA A 19 2.22 -13.04 4.33
CA ALA A 19 2.51 -14.18 5.19
C ALA A 19 3.03 -13.67 6.55
N THR A 20 2.36 -14.07 7.62
CA THR A 20 2.72 -13.76 9.01
C THR A 20 2.97 -15.06 9.78
N ASP A 21 3.56 -14.96 10.97
CA ASP A 21 3.79 -16.13 11.83
C ASP A 21 2.49 -16.82 12.28
N GLU A 22 1.36 -16.09 12.29
CA GLU A 22 0.04 -16.59 12.67
C GLU A 22 -0.81 -17.06 11.47
N GLY A 23 -0.36 -16.85 10.23
CA GLY A 23 -1.05 -17.31 9.03
C GLY A 23 -0.87 -16.38 7.83
N THR A 24 -1.94 -16.19 7.06
CA THR A 24 -1.94 -15.26 5.92
C THR A 24 -2.99 -14.18 6.16
N THR A 25 -2.55 -12.93 6.23
CA THR A 25 -3.45 -11.78 6.26
C THR A 25 -3.73 -11.34 4.83
N THR A 26 -5.00 -11.13 4.51
CA THR A 26 -5.43 -10.61 3.20
C THR A 26 -6.09 -9.26 3.39
N MET A 27 -5.70 -8.28 2.58
CA MET A 27 -6.29 -6.93 2.57
C MET A 27 -6.45 -6.43 1.13
N ARG A 28 -7.26 -5.39 0.97
CA ARG A 28 -7.41 -4.65 -0.28
C ARG A 28 -6.69 -3.32 -0.19
N LEU A 29 -6.02 -2.94 -1.25
CA LEU A 29 -5.38 -1.64 -1.43
C LEU A 29 -6.05 -0.92 -2.60
N SER A 30 -6.51 0.30 -2.35
CA SER A 30 -7.03 1.22 -3.35
C SER A 30 -5.98 2.30 -3.64
N LEU A 31 -5.57 2.40 -4.90
CA LEU A 31 -4.72 3.48 -5.42
C LEU A 31 -5.48 4.43 -6.35
N VAL A 32 -6.82 4.36 -6.39
CA VAL A 32 -7.66 5.17 -7.30
C VAL A 32 -7.35 6.66 -7.16
N GLU A 33 -7.15 7.14 -5.94
CA GLU A 33 -6.86 8.55 -5.64
C GLU A 33 -5.35 8.83 -5.46
N ALA A 34 -4.45 7.94 -5.93
CA ALA A 34 -3.01 8.10 -5.74
C ALA A 34 -2.48 9.38 -6.39
N GLU A 35 -2.88 9.66 -7.63
CA GLU A 35 -2.46 10.87 -8.33
C GLU A 35 -2.98 12.13 -7.62
N SER A 36 -4.28 12.19 -7.33
CA SER A 36 -4.90 13.33 -6.64
C SER A 36 -4.28 13.60 -5.27
N SER A 37 -4.03 12.54 -4.49
CA SER A 37 -3.55 12.63 -3.10
C SER A 37 -2.06 12.97 -3.00
N SER A 38 -1.31 12.79 -4.09
CA SER A 38 0.16 12.96 -4.11
C SER A 38 0.64 14.11 -5.00
N ASP A 39 -0.27 14.97 -5.46
CA ASP A 39 0.00 16.01 -6.47
C ASP A 39 0.58 15.42 -7.78
N GLY A 40 0.08 14.26 -8.20
CA GLY A 40 0.46 13.57 -9.44
C GLY A 40 1.81 12.85 -9.38
N ARG A 41 2.32 12.56 -8.19
CA ARG A 41 3.64 11.94 -8.02
C ARG A 41 3.58 10.43 -7.93
N LEU A 42 2.53 9.90 -7.31
CA LEU A 42 2.23 8.48 -7.20
C LEU A 42 1.21 8.09 -8.26
N GLY A 43 1.43 6.94 -8.90
CA GLY A 43 0.49 6.32 -9.84
C GLY A 43 -0.33 5.22 -9.19
N ASP A 44 -1.22 4.62 -9.96
CA ASP A 44 -2.03 3.45 -9.56
C ASP A 44 -1.38 2.11 -9.97
N ASP A 45 -0.08 2.14 -10.27
CA ASP A 45 0.68 1.01 -10.78
C ASP A 45 1.17 0.03 -9.68
N GLU A 46 1.60 -1.16 -10.09
CA GLU A 46 2.05 -2.19 -9.14
C GLU A 46 3.27 -1.74 -8.32
N ALA A 47 4.18 -0.92 -8.87
CA ALA A 47 5.34 -0.46 -8.11
C ALA A 47 4.90 0.46 -6.95
N THR A 48 3.96 1.36 -7.21
CA THR A 48 3.32 2.17 -6.17
C THR A 48 2.58 1.30 -5.15
N ALA A 49 1.87 0.27 -5.59
CA ALA A 49 1.16 -0.67 -4.70
C ALA A 49 2.14 -1.38 -3.75
N ARG A 50 3.22 -1.94 -4.30
CA ARG A 50 4.25 -2.65 -3.51
C ARG A 50 4.96 -1.71 -2.54
N ALA A 51 5.28 -0.50 -2.99
CA ALA A 51 5.90 0.52 -2.15
C ALA A 51 4.99 0.95 -0.99
N THR A 52 3.69 1.12 -1.25
CA THR A 52 2.69 1.48 -0.22
C THR A 52 2.57 0.40 0.84
N ILE A 53 2.47 -0.87 0.44
CA ILE A 53 2.41 -1.99 1.39
C ILE A 53 3.71 -2.12 2.17
N THR A 54 4.86 -1.97 1.51
CA THR A 54 6.16 -2.00 2.20
C THR A 54 6.22 -0.91 3.27
N TYR A 55 5.84 0.32 2.92
CA TYR A 55 5.80 1.45 3.86
C TYR A 55 4.89 1.20 5.07
N LEU A 56 3.72 0.61 4.84
CA LEU A 56 2.76 0.28 5.89
C LEU A 56 3.26 -0.84 6.81
N LEU A 57 3.85 -1.90 6.24
CA LEU A 57 4.42 -3.02 6.99
C LEU A 57 5.68 -2.61 7.78
N GLU A 58 6.38 -1.54 7.38
CA GLU A 58 7.43 -0.93 8.18
C GLU A 58 6.88 -0.16 9.40
N HIS A 59 5.66 0.36 9.32
CA HIS A 59 5.03 1.13 10.40
C HIS A 59 4.28 0.26 11.41
N GLN A 60 3.55 -0.77 10.93
CA GLN A 60 2.73 -1.64 11.77
C GLN A 60 2.67 -3.05 11.18
N GLY A 61 2.37 -4.05 12.03
CA GLY A 61 2.23 -5.43 11.58
C GLY A 61 1.06 -5.60 10.60
N ALA A 62 1.14 -6.60 9.73
CA ALA A 62 0.07 -6.87 8.76
C ALA A 62 -1.29 -7.13 9.42
N GLU A 63 -1.28 -7.70 10.62
CA GLU A 63 -2.47 -7.97 11.45
C GLU A 63 -3.16 -6.70 11.98
N ASP A 64 -2.41 -5.61 12.14
CA ASP A 64 -2.93 -4.31 12.58
C ASP A 64 -3.42 -3.46 11.41
N LEU A 65 -3.10 -3.85 10.17
CA LEU A 65 -3.57 -3.13 8.99
C LEU A 65 -5.08 -3.36 8.78
N PRO A 66 -5.80 -2.32 8.35
CA PRO A 66 -7.21 -2.47 8.03
C PRO A 66 -7.40 -3.40 6.82
N GLN A 67 -8.57 -4.04 6.74
CA GLN A 67 -8.92 -4.93 5.61
C GLN A 67 -9.01 -4.18 4.26
N LEU A 68 -9.20 -2.86 4.32
CA LEU A 68 -9.18 -1.96 3.17
C LEU A 68 -8.24 -0.79 3.53
N VAL A 69 -7.25 -0.58 2.67
CA VAL A 69 -6.31 0.53 2.75
C VAL A 69 -6.58 1.43 1.55
N ASP A 70 -6.83 2.70 1.80
CA ASP A 70 -6.88 3.73 0.76
C ASP A 70 -5.63 4.61 0.82
N ILE A 71 -4.99 4.84 -0.31
CA ILE A 71 -3.81 5.71 -0.39
C ILE A 71 -4.11 7.15 0.05
N GLU A 72 -5.32 7.66 -0.19
CA GLU A 72 -5.74 8.98 0.29
C GLU A 72 -5.65 9.04 1.83
N GLU A 73 -6.17 8.02 2.50
CA GLU A 73 -6.13 7.93 3.97
C GLU A 73 -4.71 7.74 4.48
N VAL A 74 -3.87 6.97 3.79
CA VAL A 74 -2.46 6.77 4.16
C VAL A 74 -1.70 8.09 4.08
N VAL A 75 -1.86 8.85 3.00
CA VAL A 75 -1.19 10.15 2.82
C VAL A 75 -1.71 11.18 3.83
N ALA A 76 -3.01 11.18 4.12
CA ALA A 76 -3.61 12.06 5.12
C ALA A 76 -3.11 11.73 6.54
N ALA A 77 -2.95 10.44 6.87
CA ALA A 77 -2.46 9.99 8.18
C ALA A 77 -0.96 10.21 8.35
N TYR A 78 -0.19 10.09 7.27
CA TYR A 78 1.27 10.11 7.31
C TYR A 78 1.85 11.16 6.34
N PRO A 79 2.24 12.35 6.85
CA PRO A 79 2.75 13.45 6.02
C PRO A 79 3.99 13.12 5.19
N ALA A 80 4.75 12.09 5.57
CA ALA A 80 5.96 11.64 4.86
C ALA A 80 5.73 10.42 3.95
N ALA A 81 4.49 9.92 3.85
CA ALA A 81 4.18 8.73 3.06
C ALA A 81 4.57 8.89 1.60
N VAL A 82 4.19 10.01 0.97
CA VAL A 82 4.47 10.25 -0.47
C VAL A 82 5.96 10.12 -0.78
N GLU A 83 6.83 10.78 -0.01
CA GLU A 83 8.29 10.71 -0.22
C GLU A 83 8.86 9.31 0.00
N ARG A 84 8.37 8.58 1.02
CA ARG A 84 8.87 7.22 1.28
C ARG A 84 8.37 6.22 0.24
N ILE A 85 7.10 6.29 -0.14
CA ILE A 85 6.52 5.42 -1.17
C ILE A 85 7.26 5.65 -2.49
N LEU A 86 7.48 6.90 -2.91
CA LEU A 86 8.28 7.21 -4.10
C LEU A 86 9.69 6.63 -4.05
N SER A 87 10.36 6.74 -2.90
CA SER A 87 11.70 6.17 -2.73
C SER A 87 11.71 4.64 -2.75
N LEU A 88 10.58 3.99 -2.51
CA LEU A 88 10.43 2.53 -2.52
C LEU A 88 9.91 2.02 -3.88
N SER A 89 9.30 2.90 -4.69
CA SER A 89 8.79 2.58 -6.03
C SER A 89 9.74 2.99 -7.18
N ALA A 90 10.83 3.69 -6.86
CA ALA A 90 11.88 4.13 -7.80
C ALA A 90 12.87 3.00 -8.16
#